data_AF-A0A1R3HMB1-F1
#
_entry.id   AF-A0A1R3HMB1-F1
#
_cell.length_a   1.000
_cell.length_b   1.000
_cell.length_c   1.000
_cell.angle_alpha   90.00
_cell.angle_beta   90.00
_cell.angle_gamma   90.00
#
_symmetry.space_group_name_H-M   'P 1'
#
loop_
_entity.id
_entity.type
_entity.pdbx_description
1 polymer ?
#
loop_
_entity_poly.entity_id
_entity_poly.type
_entity_poly.pdbx_seq_one_letter_code
_entity_poly.pdbx_strand_id
1 'polypeptide(L)'
;MKMGEKLLSALPWLKPLLETEFYRLCGCKSLKQCNFYCTECMGSPFCEDCNNDPLKHEGHIYLRVNGEMMDSEEETNSEEEDVDPTSIDDQLTCQPDVQANPNSLRKRNRKGNPNRAPFS
;
A
#
# COMPACT_ATOMS: atom_id res chain seq x y z
N MET A 1 -32.29 23.69 5.61
CA MET A 1 -31.40 22.71 6.29
C MET A 1 -30.85 21.79 5.23
N LYS A 2 -29.53 21.77 5.00
CA LYS A 2 -28.92 20.92 3.97
C LYS A 2 -28.84 19.49 4.49
N MET A 3 -29.29 18.51 3.71
CA MET A 3 -29.36 17.09 4.08
C MET A 3 -28.01 16.54 4.61
N GLY A 4 -26.89 17.03 4.07
CA GLY A 4 -25.54 16.62 4.47
C GLY A 4 -25.16 16.98 5.91
N GLU A 5 -25.63 18.11 6.43
CA GLU A 5 -25.33 18.55 7.80
C GLU A 5 -25.97 17.62 8.84
N LYS A 6 -27.14 17.06 8.51
CA LYS A 6 -27.86 16.14 9.39
C LYS A 6 -27.17 14.77 9.48
N LEU A 7 -26.61 14.28 8.37
CA LEU A 7 -25.87 13.01 8.36
C LEU A 7 -24.58 13.09 9.16
N LEU A 8 -23.84 14.19 9.02
CA LEU A 8 -22.62 14.42 9.79
C LEU A 8 -22.91 14.53 11.30
N SER A 9 -24.08 15.05 11.68
CA SER A 9 -24.50 15.09 13.10
C SER A 9 -24.94 13.73 13.66
N ALA A 10 -25.42 12.82 12.81
CA ALA A 10 -25.91 11.51 13.22
C ALA A 10 -24.79 10.44 13.28
N LEU A 11 -23.69 10.65 12.55
CA LEU A 11 -22.56 9.73 12.47
C LEU A 11 -21.28 10.47 12.89
N PRO A 12 -20.96 10.52 14.19
CA PRO A 12 -19.83 11.30 14.70
C PRO A 12 -18.48 10.84 14.13
N TRP A 13 -18.37 9.58 13.70
CA TRP A 13 -17.16 9.02 13.08
C TRP A 13 -17.00 9.36 11.60
N LEU A 14 -18.05 9.86 10.92
CA LEU A 14 -18.02 10.04 9.47
C LEU A 14 -17.12 11.19 9.04
N LYS A 15 -17.18 12.33 9.73
CA LYS A 15 -16.31 13.47 9.41
C LYS A 15 -14.83 13.14 9.62
N PRO A 16 -14.41 12.60 10.78
CA PRO A 16 -13.01 12.20 10.98
C PRO A 16 -12.55 11.13 9.98
N LEU A 17 -13.41 10.16 9.62
CA LEU A 17 -13.10 9.15 8.61
C LEU A 17 -12.73 9.78 7.26
N LEU A 18 -13.51 10.76 6.79
CA LEU A 18 -13.27 11.43 5.50
C LEU A 18 -12.03 12.32 5.50
N GLU A 19 -11.63 12.86 6.66
CA GLU A 19 -10.44 13.68 6.83
C GLU A 19 -9.17 12.84 7.09
N THR A 20 -9.31 11.52 7.24
CA THR A 20 -8.21 10.63 7.58
C THR A 20 -7.34 10.27 6.37
N GLU A 21 -6.02 10.39 6.53
CA GLU A 21 -5.04 9.91 5.55
C GLU A 21 -4.78 8.39 5.70
N PHE A 22 -5.33 7.62 4.76
CA PHE A 22 -5.12 6.17 4.65
C PHE A 22 -3.86 5.80 3.87
N TYR A 23 -3.53 4.50 3.87
CA TYR A 23 -2.43 3.88 3.11
C TYR A 23 -1.01 4.30 3.51
N ARG A 24 -0.88 5.04 4.63
CA ARG A 24 0.42 5.29 5.26
C ARG A 24 0.99 3.98 5.81
N LEU A 25 2.31 3.85 5.82
CA LEU A 25 2.99 2.70 6.39
C LEU A 25 2.75 2.65 7.91
N CYS A 26 2.39 1.48 8.43
CA CYS A 26 2.25 1.29 9.87
C CYS A 26 3.62 1.39 10.57
N GLY A 27 3.68 2.11 11.69
CA GLY A 27 4.86 2.12 12.57
C GLY A 27 5.00 0.87 13.45
N CYS A 28 4.14 -0.13 13.24
CA CYS A 28 4.20 -1.41 13.93
C CYS A 28 5.26 -2.34 13.31
N LYS A 29 5.40 -3.56 13.83
CA LYS A 29 6.37 -4.57 13.32
C LYS A 29 6.17 -4.93 11.84
N SER A 30 5.02 -4.58 11.28
CA SER A 30 4.63 -4.94 9.92
C SER A 30 4.65 -3.72 9.02
N LEU A 31 5.30 -3.84 7.86
CA LEU A 31 5.31 -2.83 6.80
C LEU A 31 3.99 -2.78 6.01
N LYS A 32 2.88 -3.19 6.63
CA LYS A 32 1.54 -3.14 6.03
C LYS A 32 1.01 -1.72 6.06
N GLN A 33 0.21 -1.38 5.08
CA GLN A 33 -0.48 -0.09 5.01
C GLN A 33 -1.63 -0.02 6.02
N CYS A 34 -1.84 1.17 6.57
CA CYS A 34 -2.96 1.48 7.44
C CYS A 34 -4.22 1.78 6.61
N ASN A 35 -5.11 0.80 6.50
CA ASN A 35 -6.36 0.90 5.73
C ASN A 35 -7.60 0.56 6.56
N PHE A 36 -7.47 0.39 7.87
CA PHE A 36 -8.58 0.19 8.80
C PHE A 36 -8.82 1.45 9.64
N TYR A 37 -10.08 1.69 9.99
CA TYR A 37 -10.50 2.81 10.84
C TYR A 37 -11.54 2.34 11.85
N CYS A 38 -11.36 2.68 13.13
CA CYS A 38 -12.24 2.26 14.22
C CYS A 38 -13.26 3.37 14.51
N THR A 39 -14.55 3.06 14.39
CA THR A 39 -15.62 4.05 14.56
C THR A 39 -15.83 4.46 16.02
N GLU A 40 -15.28 3.70 16.97
CA GLU A 40 -15.37 3.96 18.40
C GLU A 40 -14.16 4.73 18.93
N CYS A 41 -12.93 4.32 18.54
CA CYS A 41 -11.72 5.04 18.93
C CYS A 41 -11.59 6.39 18.22
N MET A 42 -12.10 6.50 17.00
CA MET A 42 -12.00 7.69 16.14
C MET A 42 -10.58 8.27 16.04
N GLY A 43 -9.58 7.38 16.06
CA GLY A 43 -8.17 7.72 16.04
C GLY A 43 -7.54 7.63 14.66
N SER A 44 -6.21 7.51 14.63
CA SER A 44 -5.48 7.27 13.39
C SER A 44 -5.81 5.91 12.77
N PRO A 45 -5.70 5.78 11.43
CA PRO A 45 -5.93 4.52 10.76
C PRO A 45 -4.84 3.52 11.14
N PHE A 46 -5.19 2.23 11.10
CA PHE A 46 -4.34 1.14 11.52
C PHE A 46 -4.28 0.03 10.47
N CYS A 47 -3.29 -0.86 10.59
CA CYS A 47 -3.14 -2.01 9.72
C CYS A 47 -3.83 -3.25 10.30
N GLU A 48 -3.90 -4.31 9.49
CA GLU A 48 -4.48 -5.61 9.89
C GLU A 48 -3.86 -6.20 11.17
N ASP A 49 -2.56 -6.03 11.41
CA ASP A 49 -1.93 -6.62 12.59
C ASP A 49 -2.27 -5.84 13.87
N CYS A 50 -2.54 -4.53 13.75
CA CYS A 50 -3.09 -3.74 14.85
C CYS A 50 -4.57 -4.04 15.09
N ASN A 51 -5.31 -4.45 14.06
CA ASN A 51 -6.70 -4.91 14.19
C ASN A 51 -6.79 -6.21 15.00
N ASN A 52 -5.84 -7.13 14.76
CA ASN A 52 -5.80 -8.43 15.42
C ASN A 52 -5.24 -8.37 16.86
N ASP A 53 -4.81 -7.20 17.33
CA ASP A 53 -4.34 -7.00 18.70
C ASP A 53 -5.53 -6.86 19.65
N PRO A 54 -5.75 -7.83 20.56
CA PRO A 54 -6.90 -7.81 21.47
C PRO A 54 -6.85 -6.61 22.44
N LEU A 55 -5.69 -6.01 22.67
CA LEU A 55 -5.58 -4.86 23.58
C LEU A 55 -6.05 -3.54 22.97
N LYS A 56 -6.25 -3.48 21.65
CA LYS A 56 -6.51 -2.21 20.94
C LYS A 56 -7.96 -2.04 20.49
N HIS A 57 -8.52 -3.07 19.87
CA HIS A 57 -9.80 -2.98 19.16
C HIS A 57 -10.71 -4.18 19.41
N GLU A 58 -10.53 -4.90 20.52
CA GLU A 58 -11.42 -6.01 20.88
C GLU A 58 -12.87 -5.53 21.05
N GLY A 59 -13.77 -6.12 20.26
CA GLY A 59 -15.19 -5.80 20.30
C GLY A 59 -15.59 -4.50 19.60
N HIS A 60 -14.65 -3.72 19.06
CA HIS A 60 -14.97 -2.47 18.39
C HIS A 60 -15.40 -2.67 16.93
N ILE A 61 -16.28 -1.79 16.45
CA ILE A 61 -16.65 -1.71 15.03
C ILE A 61 -15.56 -0.95 14.26
N TYR A 62 -15.16 -1.52 13.12
CA TYR A 62 -14.18 -0.92 12.21
C TYR A 62 -14.60 -1.03 10.75
N LEU A 63 -14.04 -0.13 9.95
CA LEU A 63 -14.22 -0.04 8.51
C LEU A 63 -12.88 -0.32 7.83
N ARG A 64 -12.89 -1.07 6.73
CA ARG A 64 -11.74 -1.22 5.84
C ARG A 64 -11.95 -0.34 4.61
N VAL A 65 -11.01 0.55 4.36
CA VAL A 65 -11.00 1.41 3.17
C VAL A 65 -10.20 0.71 2.07
N ASN A 66 -10.82 0.54 0.90
CA ASN A 66 -10.15 0.06 -0.31
C ASN A 66 -10.03 1.23 -1.27
N GLY A 67 -8.86 1.39 -1.88
CA GLY A 67 -8.55 2.46 -2.81
C GLY A 67 -8.26 1.83 -4.16
N GLU A 68 -8.86 2.37 -5.20
CA GLU A 68 -8.42 2.13 -6.58
C GLU A 68 -7.52 3.30 -6.96
N MET A 69 -6.35 2.99 -7.52
CA MET A 69 -5.47 4.00 -8.06
C MET A 69 -6.10 4.48 -9.36
N MET A 70 -6.65 5.70 -9.37
CA MET A 70 -6.98 6.36 -10.62
C MET A 70 -5.69 6.94 -11.18
N ASP A 71 -5.22 6.37 -12.29
CA ASP A 71 -4.10 6.94 -13.03
C ASP A 71 -4.51 8.35 -13.45
N SER A 72 -3.79 9.34 -12.91
CA SER A 72 -3.89 10.70 -13.42
C SER A 72 -3.14 10.68 -14.74
N GLU A 73 -3.84 10.74 -15.87
CA GLU A 73 -3.21 11.01 -17.15
C GLU A 73 -2.55 12.39 -17.05
N GLU A 74 -1.25 12.43 -16.75
CA GLU A 74 -0.43 13.62 -17.00
C GLU A 74 -0.39 13.78 -18.53
N GLU A 75 -1.23 14.67 -19.07
CA GLU A 75 -1.06 15.16 -20.43
C GLU A 75 0.28 15.90 -20.49
N THR A 76 1.32 15.17 -20.85
CA THR A 76 2.62 15.74 -21.20
C THR A 76 2.46 16.42 -22.56
N ASN A 77 2.23 17.73 -22.54
CA ASN A 77 2.39 18.57 -23.73
C ASN A 77 3.87 18.57 -24.09
N SER A 78 4.29 17.67 -24.97
CA SER A 78 5.65 17.58 -25.48
C SER A 78 5.77 18.54 -26.66
N GLU A 79 6.33 19.72 -26.39
CA GLU A 79 6.93 20.54 -27.43
C GLU A 79 8.29 19.90 -27.77
N GLU A 80 8.43 19.38 -28.98
CA GLU A 80 9.66 18.77 -29.50
C GLU A 80 10.71 19.88 -29.76
N GLU A 81 11.70 20.04 -28.88
CA GLU A 81 12.94 20.75 -29.21
C GLU A 81 14.06 19.72 -29.48
N ASP A 82 14.59 19.77 -30.70
CA ASP A 82 15.74 18.98 -31.15
C ASP A 82 17.00 19.34 -30.35
N VAL A 83 17.52 18.40 -29.53
CA VAL A 83 18.80 18.56 -28.83
C VAL A 83 19.83 17.56 -29.35
N ASP A 84 20.85 18.11 -30.01
CA ASP A 84 22.03 17.47 -30.60
C ASP A 84 22.93 16.78 -29.54
N PRO A 85 23.22 15.47 -29.64
CA PRO A 85 23.93 14.76 -28.57
C PRO A 85 25.42 14.67 -28.88
N THR A 86 26.18 15.73 -28.61
CA THR A 86 27.64 15.56 -28.44
C THR A 86 28.18 16.28 -27.20
N SER A 87 28.71 15.45 -26.30
CA SER A 87 29.58 15.78 -25.16
C SER A 87 28.86 16.33 -23.91
N ILE A 88 28.92 15.56 -22.81
CA ILE A 88 29.69 15.87 -21.59
C ILE A 88 29.49 14.72 -20.58
N ASP A 89 30.61 14.24 -20.06
CA ASP A 89 30.76 13.23 -19.01
C ASP A 89 30.22 13.65 -17.63
N ASP A 90 29.99 12.63 -16.80
CA ASP A 90 30.03 12.64 -15.33
C ASP A 90 28.86 13.28 -14.53
N GLN A 91 27.92 12.45 -14.05
CA GLN A 91 27.90 11.93 -12.65
C GLN A 91 26.50 11.54 -12.14
N LEU A 92 26.50 10.38 -11.44
CA LEU A 92 25.55 9.90 -10.43
C LEU A 92 24.08 9.73 -10.81
N THR A 93 23.67 8.46 -10.97
CA THR A 93 22.51 7.92 -10.23
C THR A 93 22.57 6.39 -10.23
N CYS A 94 22.41 5.80 -9.04
CA CYS A 94 22.25 4.36 -8.89
C CYS A 94 20.85 3.96 -9.38
N GLN A 95 20.75 3.07 -10.37
CA GLN A 95 19.61 2.15 -10.49
C GLN A 95 20.03 0.78 -11.06
N PRO A 96 19.28 -0.29 -10.74
CA PRO A 96 19.68 -1.68 -10.95
C PRO A 96 19.00 -2.26 -12.20
N ASP A 97 19.75 -2.92 -13.08
CA ASP A 97 19.17 -3.85 -14.06
C ASP A 97 20.12 -5.01 -14.33
N VAL A 98 19.97 -6.09 -13.55
CA VAL A 98 20.58 -7.38 -13.88
C VAL A 98 19.71 -8.03 -14.95
N GLN A 99 20.00 -7.71 -16.22
CA GLN A 99 19.46 -8.43 -17.36
C GLN A 99 19.90 -9.90 -17.30
N ALA A 100 18.94 -10.81 -17.10
CA ALA A 100 19.19 -12.24 -17.11
C ALA A 100 19.57 -12.71 -18.53
N ASN A 101 20.78 -13.25 -18.67
CA ASN A 101 21.32 -13.78 -19.92
C ASN A 101 20.49 -14.99 -20.42
N PRO A 102 20.04 -15.01 -21.70
CA PRO A 102 19.18 -16.06 -22.25
C PRO A 102 19.87 -17.44 -22.44
N ASN A 103 21.18 -17.58 -22.18
CA ASN A 103 21.92 -18.84 -22.33
C ASN A 103 22.33 -19.52 -21.01
N SER A 104 21.70 -19.18 -19.88
CA SER A 104 22.02 -19.83 -18.59
C SER A 104 21.25 -21.15 -18.39
N LEU A 105 21.86 -22.29 -18.76
CA LEU A 105 21.42 -23.62 -18.34
C LEU A 105 21.70 -23.83 -16.83
N ARG A 106 20.92 -23.19 -15.96
CA ARG A 106 20.97 -23.44 -14.52
C ARG A 106 20.19 -24.72 -14.19
N LYS A 107 20.93 -25.81 -13.91
CA LYS A 107 20.40 -27.05 -13.32
C LYS A 107 19.66 -26.72 -12.02
N ARG A 108 18.33 -26.81 -12.04
CA ARG A 108 17.49 -26.72 -10.84
C ARG A 108 17.59 -28.01 -10.04
N ASN A 109 18.40 -28.02 -8.99
CA ASN A 109 18.34 -29.07 -7.96
C ASN A 109 17.02 -28.91 -7.19
N ARG A 110 16.03 -29.76 -7.51
CA ARG A 110 14.81 -29.91 -6.68
C ARG A 110 15.21 -30.63 -5.40
N LYS A 111 15.28 -29.92 -4.28
CA LYS A 111 15.30 -30.55 -2.95
C LYS A 111 13.92 -31.17 -2.73
N GLY A 112 13.90 -32.49 -2.56
CA GLY A 112 12.68 -33.31 -2.55
C GLY A 112 11.67 -32.90 -1.48
N ASN A 113 10.40 -33.19 -1.79
CA ASN A 113 9.25 -33.03 -0.90
C ASN A 113 9.44 -33.92 0.35
N PRO A 114 9.54 -33.37 1.57
CA PRO A 114 9.57 -34.21 2.76
C PRO A 114 8.23 -34.92 2.91
N ASN A 115 8.30 -36.25 2.92
CA ASN A 115 7.18 -37.17 2.95
C ASN A 115 6.13 -36.78 4.01
N ARG A 116 4.88 -36.80 3.57
CA ARG A 116 3.64 -36.74 4.36
C ARG A 116 3.63 -37.91 5.35
N ALA A 117 3.53 -37.63 6.66
CA ALA A 117 3.38 -38.67 7.68
C ALA A 117 2.00 -39.36 7.54
N PRO A 118 1.91 -40.69 7.75
CA PRO A 118 0.63 -41.38 7.79
C PRO A 118 -0.14 -41.04 9.08
N PHE A 119 -1.45 -40.83 8.94
CA PHE A 119 -2.35 -40.67 10.07
C PHE A 119 -2.42 -41.99 10.85
N SER A 120 -2.22 -41.94 12.16
CA SER A 120 -2.54 -43.01 13.11
C SER A 120 -3.93 -42.77 13.68
#